data_AF-B9MK07-F1
#
_entry.id   AF-B9MK07-F1
#
_cell.length_a   1.000
_cell.length_b   1.000
_cell.length_c   1.000
_cell.angle_alpha   90.00
_cell.angle_beta   90.00
_cell.angle_gamma   90.00
#
_symmetry.space_group_name_H-M   'P 1'
#
loop_
_entity.id
_entity.type
_entity.pdbx_description
1 polymer ?
#
loop_
_entity_poly.entity_id
_entity_poly.type
_entity_poly.pdbx_seq_one_letter_code
_entity_poly.pdbx_strand_id
1 'polypeptide(L)'
;MAYKNFKLVIYCSAGFLKNVELETLEKDLEFFQRYLDISKVYLETHRGADTVPREKMLRIKEFFERQNIKTSGGITATVVFGNEELDYYRIFNTFCYTNQKHLEKLKEIVQYTASLFDEIILDDFFFTACTCPSCIRAKGNLSWSEFRLNLTALS
;
A
#
# COMPACT_ATOMS: atom_id res chain seq x y z
N MET A 1 15.46 -20.22 -14.19
CA MET A 1 14.76 -21.00 -15.24
C MET A 1 13.35 -20.45 -15.23
N ALA A 2 12.94 -19.72 -16.27
CA ALA A 2 11.65 -19.04 -16.25
C ALA A 2 10.47 -20.02 -16.29
N TYR A 3 9.48 -19.79 -15.42
CA TYR A 3 8.22 -20.53 -15.46
C TYR A 3 7.51 -20.29 -16.81
N LYS A 4 6.96 -21.36 -17.40
CA LYS A 4 6.36 -21.28 -18.75
C LYS A 4 5.01 -20.56 -18.78
N ASN A 5 4.17 -20.79 -17.76
CA ASN A 5 2.75 -20.44 -17.80
C ASN A 5 2.36 -19.33 -16.80
N PHE A 6 3.25 -18.94 -15.91
CA PHE A 6 2.99 -17.89 -14.92
C PHE A 6 4.27 -17.12 -14.62
N LYS A 7 4.12 -15.92 -14.05
CA LYS A 7 5.21 -15.16 -13.47
C LYS A 7 5.06 -15.18 -11.96
N LEU A 8 6.16 -15.42 -11.25
CA LEU A 8 6.15 -15.33 -9.80
C LEU A 8 6.39 -13.88 -9.37
N VAL A 9 5.54 -13.40 -8.47
CA VAL A 9 5.57 -12.03 -7.95
C VAL A 9 5.59 -12.07 -6.43
N ILE A 10 6.45 -11.26 -5.81
CA ILE A 10 6.52 -11.10 -4.35
C ILE A 10 6.00 -9.72 -3.97
N TYR A 11 5.23 -9.64 -2.89
CA TYR A 11 4.79 -8.37 -2.31
C TYR A 11 5.62 -8.06 -1.06
N CYS A 12 6.33 -6.94 -1.07
CA CYS A 12 7.20 -6.51 0.04
C CYS A 12 6.50 -5.40 0.82
N SER A 13 6.16 -5.65 2.09
CA SER A 13 5.42 -4.70 2.92
C SER A 13 6.27 -3.49 3.35
N ALA A 14 5.63 -2.34 3.56
CA ALA A 14 6.29 -1.08 3.91
C ALA A 14 7.02 -1.18 5.26
N GLY A 15 6.44 -1.90 6.23
CA GLY A 15 7.08 -2.16 7.52
C GLY A 15 8.40 -2.94 7.35
N PHE A 16 8.44 -3.92 6.46
CA PHE A 16 9.70 -4.62 6.13
C PHE A 16 10.66 -3.69 5.38
N LEU A 17 10.22 -3.08 4.28
CA LEU A 17 11.06 -2.24 3.42
C LEU A 17 11.64 -1.01 4.14
N LYS A 18 10.92 -0.46 5.11
CA LYS A 18 11.38 0.65 5.94
C LYS A 18 12.57 0.25 6.83
N ASN A 19 12.59 -0.99 7.32
CA ASN A 19 13.52 -1.43 8.35
C ASN A 19 14.63 -2.37 7.84
N VAL A 20 14.44 -3.02 6.69
CA VAL A 20 15.44 -3.94 6.13
C VAL A 20 16.68 -3.18 5.65
N GLU A 21 17.86 -3.76 5.89
CA GLU A 21 19.13 -3.30 5.33
C GLU A 21 19.40 -4.00 3.99
N LEU A 22 20.13 -3.34 3.07
CA LEU A 22 20.34 -3.88 1.72
C LEU A 22 21.05 -5.24 1.73
N GLU A 23 22.00 -5.43 2.66
CA GLU A 23 22.74 -6.68 2.81
C GLU A 23 21.84 -7.83 3.27
N THR A 24 20.82 -7.54 4.08
CA THR A 24 19.80 -8.52 4.47
C THR A 24 18.88 -8.84 3.29
N LEU A 25 18.45 -7.81 2.55
CA LEU A 25 17.62 -7.97 1.37
C LEU A 25 18.32 -8.81 0.28
N GLU A 26 19.62 -8.62 0.10
CA GLU A 26 20.46 -9.42 -0.80
C GLU A 26 20.47 -10.90 -0.41
N LYS A 27 20.75 -11.21 0.86
CA LYS A 27 20.74 -12.59 1.36
C LYS A 27 19.39 -13.27 1.22
N ASP A 28 18.30 -12.54 1.52
CA ASP A 28 16.94 -13.06 1.39
C ASP A 28 16.63 -13.36 -0.09
N LEU A 29 16.98 -12.46 -1.00
CA LEU A 29 16.77 -12.65 -2.43
C LEU A 29 17.61 -13.80 -2.98
N GLU A 30 18.89 -13.89 -2.61
CA GLU A 30 19.75 -15.03 -2.96
C GLU A 30 19.16 -16.35 -2.51
N PHE A 31 18.59 -16.40 -1.29
CA PHE A 31 17.93 -17.59 -0.78
C PHE A 31 16.71 -17.94 -1.65
N PHE A 32 15.83 -16.98 -1.95
CA PHE A 32 14.66 -17.24 -2.78
C PHE A 32 15.03 -17.68 -4.20
N GLN A 33 16.02 -17.05 -4.82
CA GLN A 33 16.46 -17.34 -6.20
C GLN A 33 17.03 -18.75 -6.38
N ARG A 34 17.44 -19.43 -5.30
CA ARG A 34 17.83 -20.86 -5.35
C ARG A 34 16.67 -21.77 -5.72
N TYR A 35 15.44 -21.36 -5.40
CA TYR A 35 14.24 -22.20 -5.54
C TYR A 35 13.16 -21.58 -6.43
N LEU A 36 13.19 -20.26 -6.63
CA LEU A 36 12.11 -19.48 -7.20
C LEU A 36 12.64 -18.57 -8.33
N ASP A 37 11.97 -18.61 -9.47
CA ASP A 37 12.24 -17.69 -10.59
C ASP A 37 11.38 -16.42 -10.44
N ILE A 38 11.85 -15.50 -9.60
CA ILE A 38 11.13 -14.25 -9.28
C ILE A 38 11.18 -13.32 -10.50
N SER A 39 10.01 -13.01 -11.06
CA SER A 39 9.90 -12.14 -12.24
C SER A 39 9.67 -10.67 -11.89
N LYS A 40 9.04 -10.42 -10.73
CA LYS A 40 8.59 -9.09 -10.32
C LYS A 40 8.45 -8.98 -8.81
N VAL A 41 8.59 -7.77 -8.28
CA VAL A 41 8.20 -7.40 -6.92
C VAL A 41 7.25 -6.21 -6.91
N TYR A 42 6.29 -6.23 -5.99
CA TYR A 42 5.59 -5.02 -5.55
C TYR A 42 6.28 -4.48 -4.30
N LEU A 43 6.71 -3.22 -4.38
CA LEU A 43 7.34 -2.50 -3.28
C LEU A 43 6.32 -1.59 -2.64
N GLU A 44 5.83 -1.97 -1.46
CA GLU A 44 4.83 -1.18 -0.75
C GLU A 44 5.43 0.11 -0.19
N THR A 45 4.92 1.25 -0.64
CA THR A 45 5.43 2.57 -0.21
C THR A 45 4.85 3.03 1.12
N HIS A 46 3.65 2.55 1.47
CA HIS A 46 2.92 2.99 2.65
C HIS A 46 2.03 1.89 3.25
N ARG A 47 2.03 1.80 4.59
CA ARG A 47 1.10 1.02 5.42
C ARG A 47 1.03 1.60 6.84
N GLY A 48 -0.14 2.05 7.26
CA GLY A 48 -0.38 2.50 8.63
C GLY A 48 0.48 3.71 9.02
N ALA A 49 1.43 3.52 9.92
CA ALA A 49 2.40 4.55 10.34
C ALA A 49 3.69 4.52 9.50
N ASP A 50 3.88 3.51 8.66
CA ASP A 50 5.10 3.31 7.89
C ASP A 50 4.95 3.89 6.49
N THR A 51 5.77 4.90 6.19
CA THR A 51 6.05 5.36 4.84
C THR A 51 7.53 5.16 4.58
N VAL A 52 7.88 4.40 3.53
CA VAL A 52 9.29 4.17 3.20
C VAL A 52 9.87 5.47 2.63
N PRO A 53 10.98 6.01 3.17
CA PRO A 53 11.60 7.23 2.64
C PRO A 53 11.99 7.11 1.17
N ARG A 54 11.85 8.19 0.40
CA ARG A 54 12.11 8.23 -1.05
C ARG A 54 13.46 7.64 -1.42
N GLU A 55 14.51 8.08 -0.73
CA GLU A 55 15.87 7.64 -1.01
C GLU A 55 16.03 6.13 -0.79
N LYS A 56 15.50 5.60 0.32
CA LYS A 56 15.53 4.15 0.61
C LYS A 56 14.74 3.37 -0.43
N MET A 57 13.56 3.84 -0.81
CA MET A 57 12.74 3.20 -1.84
C MET A 57 13.44 3.17 -3.21
N LEU A 58 14.12 4.25 -3.61
CA LEU A 58 14.89 4.28 -4.85
C LEU A 58 16.06 3.29 -4.84
N ARG A 59 16.79 3.19 -3.72
CA ARG A 59 17.88 2.21 -3.56
C ARG A 59 17.37 0.76 -3.66
N ILE A 60 16.24 0.46 -3.01
CA ILE A 60 15.61 -0.88 -3.07
C ILE A 60 15.10 -1.18 -4.48
N LYS A 61 14.44 -0.20 -5.12
CA LYS A 61 13.99 -0.32 -6.51
C LYS A 61 15.15 -0.66 -7.44
N GLU A 62 16.24 0.11 -7.35
CA GLU A 62 17.43 -0.12 -8.16
C GLU A 62 18.09 -1.48 -7.89
N PHE A 63 18.12 -1.93 -6.63
CA PHE A 63 18.64 -3.23 -6.24
C PHE A 63 17.93 -4.39 -6.98
N PHE A 64 16.60 -4.36 -7.07
CA PHE A 64 15.84 -5.39 -7.80
C PHE A 64 16.00 -5.26 -9.32
N GLU A 65 15.99 -4.04 -9.85
CA GLU A 65 16.11 -3.79 -11.30
C GLU A 65 17.47 -4.23 -11.85
N ARG A 66 18.56 -4.02 -11.10
CA ARG A 66 19.90 -4.52 -11.46
C ARG A 66 19.98 -6.04 -11.59
N GLN A 67 19.04 -6.76 -10.97
CA GLN A 67 18.92 -8.21 -11.04
C GLN A 67 17.90 -8.68 -12.08
N ASN A 68 17.45 -7.77 -12.96
CA ASN A 68 16.42 -8.02 -13.97
C ASN A 68 15.04 -8.39 -13.37
N ILE A 69 14.77 -8.01 -12.12
CA ILE A 69 13.47 -8.19 -11.49
C ILE A 69 12.66 -6.91 -11.66
N LYS A 70 11.45 -7.01 -12.24
CA LYS A 70 10.59 -5.84 -12.44
C LYS A 70 10.08 -5.30 -11.10
N THR A 71 9.94 -3.98 -11.01
CA THR A 71 9.40 -3.33 -9.80
C THR A 71 8.06 -2.63 -10.11
N SER A 72 7.18 -2.59 -9.12
CA SER A 72 5.92 -1.83 -9.17
C SER A 72 5.54 -1.39 -7.77
N GLY A 73 4.70 -0.36 -7.65
CA GLY A 73 4.30 0.20 -6.36
C GLY A 73 3.20 -0.62 -5.69
N GLY A 74 3.26 -0.74 -4.37
CA GLY A 74 2.15 -1.22 -3.54
C GLY A 74 1.68 -0.14 -2.58
N ILE A 75 0.38 -0.09 -2.30
CA ILE A 75 -0.18 0.79 -1.27
C ILE A 75 -1.16 -0.02 -0.42
N THR A 76 -0.92 -0.04 0.89
CA THR A 76 -1.97 -0.40 1.86
C THR A 76 -2.65 0.85 2.36
N ALA A 77 -3.95 0.96 2.07
CA ALA A 77 -4.76 2.14 2.40
C ALA A 77 -5.18 2.17 3.88
N THR A 78 -4.19 2.24 4.77
CA THR A 78 -4.37 2.44 6.22
C THR A 78 -3.53 3.61 6.68
N VAL A 79 -3.98 4.30 7.74
CA VAL A 79 -3.30 5.50 8.25
C VAL A 79 -3.43 5.63 9.76
N VAL A 80 -2.33 6.04 10.39
CA VAL A 80 -2.25 6.37 11.81
C VAL A 80 -1.81 7.82 11.96
N PHE A 81 -2.68 8.66 12.53
CA PHE A 81 -2.34 10.06 12.85
C PHE A 81 -1.97 10.28 14.33
N GLY A 82 -2.30 9.33 15.21
CA GLY A 82 -2.07 9.41 16.65
C GLY A 82 -3.07 10.30 17.38
N ASN A 83 -3.66 9.79 18.47
CA ASN A 83 -4.62 10.51 19.33
C ASN A 83 -5.78 11.17 18.56
N GLU A 84 -6.27 10.52 17.50
CA GLU A 84 -7.34 11.06 16.68
C GLU A 84 -8.70 10.49 17.12
N GLU A 85 -9.71 11.35 17.27
CA GLU A 85 -11.08 10.90 17.61
C GLU A 85 -11.61 9.87 16.62
N LEU A 86 -11.17 9.94 15.35
CA LEU A 86 -11.53 9.00 14.30
C LEU A 86 -11.04 7.57 14.58
N ASP A 87 -10.06 7.37 15.44
CA ASP A 87 -9.59 6.04 15.80
C ASP A 87 -10.67 5.23 16.53
N TYR A 88 -11.59 5.90 17.25
CA TYR A 88 -12.74 5.24 17.87
C TYR A 88 -13.77 4.70 16.86
N TYR A 89 -13.88 5.34 15.70
CA TYR A 89 -14.92 5.04 14.72
C TYR A 89 -14.47 4.11 13.59
N ARG A 90 -13.20 3.70 13.56
CA ARG A 90 -12.57 2.94 12.48
C ARG A 90 -12.00 1.65 13.02
N ILE A 91 -12.04 0.60 12.20
CA ILE A 91 -11.30 -0.63 12.46
C ILE A 91 -10.07 -0.68 11.54
N PHE A 92 -9.02 -1.36 12.00
CA PHE A 92 -7.80 -1.62 11.22
C PHE A 92 -7.12 -0.38 10.61
N ASN A 93 -7.34 0.80 11.20
CA ASN A 93 -6.76 2.06 10.72
C ASN A 93 -7.14 2.42 9.26
N THR A 94 -8.22 1.86 8.69
CA THR A 94 -8.68 2.16 7.32
C THR A 94 -9.02 3.64 7.14
N PHE A 95 -8.82 4.23 5.96
CA PHE A 95 -9.18 5.63 5.73
C PHE A 95 -10.67 5.94 5.99
N CYS A 96 -10.96 7.19 6.35
CA CYS A 96 -12.32 7.74 6.34
C CYS A 96 -12.49 8.59 5.08
N TYR A 97 -13.27 8.12 4.11
CA TYR A 97 -13.45 8.81 2.82
C TYR A 97 -14.39 10.02 2.87
N THR A 98 -14.96 10.35 4.04
CA THR A 98 -15.72 11.60 4.25
C THR A 98 -14.95 12.63 5.07
N ASN A 99 -13.70 12.34 5.42
CA ASN A 99 -12.84 13.24 6.16
C ASN A 99 -11.75 13.80 5.23
N GLN A 100 -11.70 15.13 5.14
CA GLN A 100 -10.81 15.84 4.21
C GLN A 100 -9.32 15.57 4.48
N LYS A 101 -8.89 15.58 5.75
CA LYS A 101 -7.50 15.29 6.16
C LYS A 101 -7.07 13.88 5.74
N HIS A 102 -7.96 12.90 5.89
CA HIS A 102 -7.72 11.53 5.43
C HIS A 102 -7.59 11.45 3.91
N LEU A 103 -8.49 12.10 3.16
CA LEU A 103 -8.43 12.14 1.69
C LEU A 103 -7.15 12.82 1.18
N GLU A 104 -6.74 13.92 1.81
CA GLU A 104 -5.49 14.62 1.48
C GLU A 104 -4.28 13.72 1.71
N LYS A 105 -4.25 12.99 2.83
CA LYS A 105 -3.15 12.05 3.11
C LYS A 105 -3.13 10.88 2.12
N LEU A 106 -4.30 10.32 1.77
CA LEU A 106 -4.38 9.27 0.75
C LEU A 106 -3.88 9.79 -0.61
N LYS A 107 -4.26 11.01 -1.00
CA LYS A 107 -3.78 11.67 -2.22
C LYS A 107 -2.25 11.84 -2.20
N GLU A 108 -1.68 12.31 -1.09
CA GLU A 108 -0.23 12.44 -0.91
C GLU A 108 0.48 11.09 -1.11
N ILE A 109 -0.04 10.02 -0.51
CA ILE A 109 0.50 8.66 -0.64
C ILE A 109 0.45 8.21 -2.10
N VAL A 110 -0.70 8.33 -2.76
CA VAL A 110 -0.86 7.92 -4.16
C VAL A 110 0.08 8.72 -5.08
N GLN A 111 0.18 10.04 -4.89
CA GLN A 111 1.09 10.89 -5.66
C GLN A 111 2.56 10.52 -5.43
N TYR A 112 2.93 10.22 -4.18
CA TYR A 112 4.27 9.75 -3.86
C TYR A 112 4.59 8.43 -4.57
N THR A 113 3.72 7.43 -4.48
CA THR A 113 3.90 6.14 -5.16
C THR A 113 3.95 6.29 -6.67
N ALA A 114 3.04 7.07 -7.26
CA ALA A 114 2.99 7.32 -8.71
C ALA A 114 4.21 8.09 -9.23
N SER A 115 4.87 8.88 -8.38
CA SER A 115 6.14 9.51 -8.75
C SER A 115 7.32 8.53 -8.84
N LEU A 116 7.15 7.28 -8.38
CA LEU A 116 8.21 6.27 -8.32
C LEU A 116 7.95 5.06 -9.23
N PHE A 117 6.70 4.75 -9.58
CA PHE A 117 6.33 3.53 -10.29
C PHE A 117 5.26 3.79 -11.35
N ASP A 118 5.40 3.13 -12.52
CA ASP A 118 4.43 3.20 -13.62
C ASP A 118 3.19 2.30 -13.41
N GLU A 119 3.33 1.30 -12.54
CA GLU A 119 2.24 0.39 -12.17
C GLU A 119 2.11 0.35 -10.64
N ILE A 120 0.88 0.42 -10.15
CA ILE A 120 0.56 0.41 -8.73
C ILE A 120 -0.56 -0.59 -8.46
N ILE A 121 -0.42 -1.38 -7.40
CA ILE A 121 -1.51 -2.17 -6.83
C ILE A 121 -1.99 -1.54 -5.52
N LEU A 122 -3.31 -1.53 -5.33
CA LEU A 122 -3.94 -1.22 -4.05
C LEU A 122 -4.24 -2.54 -3.34
N ASP A 123 -3.75 -2.66 -2.11
CA ASP A 123 -4.02 -3.76 -1.19
C ASP A 123 -5.53 -3.82 -0.83
N ASP A 124 -6.00 -4.97 -0.35
CA ASP A 124 -7.42 -5.21 -0.05
C ASP A 124 -7.96 -4.37 1.11
N PHE A 125 -7.10 -3.58 1.78
CA PHE A 125 -7.49 -2.56 2.75
C PHE A 125 -8.03 -1.26 2.15
N PHE A 126 -8.25 -1.20 0.83
CA PHE A 126 -8.97 -0.10 0.17
C PHE A 126 -10.50 -0.17 0.42
N PHE A 127 -10.89 -0.20 1.69
CA PHE A 127 -12.26 -0.13 2.17
C PHE A 127 -12.36 0.85 3.34
N THR A 128 -13.59 1.12 3.80
CA THR A 128 -13.79 1.80 5.07
C THR A 128 -14.90 1.16 5.87
N ALA A 129 -14.70 1.07 7.19
CA ALA A 129 -15.77 0.77 8.14
C ALA A 129 -16.16 1.99 8.99
N CYS A 130 -15.70 3.18 8.63
CA CYS A 130 -15.84 4.36 9.48
C CYS A 130 -17.31 4.72 9.73
N THR A 131 -17.66 4.94 11.00
CA THR A 131 -19.00 5.34 11.45
C THR A 131 -19.02 6.70 12.16
N CYS A 132 -18.04 7.56 11.88
CA CYS A 132 -17.97 8.88 12.50
C CYS A 132 -19.18 9.77 12.14
N PRO A 133 -19.43 10.87 12.87
CA PRO A 133 -20.55 11.77 12.57
C PRO A 133 -20.60 12.27 11.12
N SER A 134 -19.46 12.46 10.46
CA SER A 134 -19.39 12.80 9.03
C SER A 134 -19.95 11.68 8.16
N CYS A 135 -19.52 10.44 8.37
CA CYS A 135 -20.04 9.27 7.67
C CYS A 135 -21.54 9.07 7.89
N ILE A 136 -22.03 9.26 9.13
CA ILE A 136 -23.46 9.14 9.43
C ILE A 136 -24.28 10.15 8.63
N ARG A 137 -23.82 11.41 8.58
CA ARG A 137 -24.48 12.46 7.77
C ARG A 137 -24.43 12.14 6.28
N ALA A 138 -23.25 11.76 5.77
CA ALA A 138 -23.04 11.51 4.34
C ALA A 138 -23.79 10.27 3.82
N LYS A 139 -23.90 9.22 4.64
CA LYS A 139 -24.70 8.01 4.34
C LYS A 139 -26.16 8.35 4.09
N GLY A 140 -26.73 9.28 4.87
CA GLY A 140 -28.16 9.60 4.80
C GLY A 140 -29.03 8.35 4.91
N ASN A 141 -29.90 8.15 3.92
CA ASN A 141 -30.86 7.05 3.87
C ASN A 141 -30.32 5.76 3.23
N LEU A 142 -29.10 5.75 2.68
CA LEU A 142 -28.49 4.55 2.10
C LEU A 142 -28.24 3.50 3.18
N SER A 143 -28.21 2.21 2.84
CA SER A 143 -27.59 1.21 3.72
C SER A 143 -26.09 1.49 3.87
N TRP A 144 -25.46 0.93 4.92
CA TRP A 144 -24.01 1.05 5.09
C TRP A 144 -23.23 0.45 3.92
N SER A 145 -23.72 -0.66 3.35
CA SER A 145 -23.07 -1.32 2.21
C SER A 145 -23.12 -0.45 0.95
N GLU A 146 -24.29 0.09 0.60
CA GLU A 146 -24.44 1.00 -0.55
C GLU A 146 -23.57 2.25 -0.40
N PHE A 147 -23.62 2.88 0.78
CA PHE A 147 -22.81 4.07 1.05
C PHE A 147 -21.31 3.79 0.89
N ARG A 148 -20.80 2.70 1.45
CA ARG A 148 -19.37 2.36 1.39
C ARG A 148 -18.92 1.98 -0.02
N LEU A 149 -19.76 1.26 -0.78
CA LEU A 149 -19.50 0.98 -2.19
C LEU A 149 -19.45 2.25 -3.03
N ASN A 150 -20.35 3.20 -2.79
CA ASN A 150 -20.35 4.48 -3.50
C ASN A 150 -19.12 5.35 -3.20
N LEU A 151 -18.51 5.21 -2.02
CA LEU A 151 -17.29 5.94 -1.65
C LEU A 151 -16.04 5.43 -2.38
N THR A 152 -16.01 4.15 -2.76
CA THR A 152 -14.84 3.49 -3.38
C THR A 152 -15.03 3.15 -4.84
N ALA A 153 -16.26 3.27 -5.37
CA ALA A 153 -16.53 3.21 -6.79
C ALA A 153 -15.95 4.45 -7.49
N LEU A 154 -15.20 4.23 -8.57
CA LEU A 154 -14.80 5.30 -9.48
C LEU A 154 -16.08 5.84 -10.15
N SER A 155 -16.47 7.07 -9.81
CA SER A 155 -17.50 7.84 -10.52
C SER A 155 -16.93 8.50 -11.76
#